data_AF-A0A2D9RNB0-F1
#
_entry.id   AF-A0A2D9RNB0-F1
#
_cell.length_a   1.000
_cell.length_b   1.000
_cell.length_c   1.000
_cell.angle_alpha   90.00
_cell.angle_beta   90.00
_cell.angle_gamma   90.00
#
_symmetry.space_group_name_H-M   'P 1'
#
loop_
_entity.id
_entity.type
_entity.pdbx_description
1 polymer ?
#
loop_
_entity_poly.entity_id
_entity_poly.type
_entity_poly.pdbx_seq_one_letter_code
_entity_poly.pdbx_strand_id
1 'polypeptide(L)'
;MKSASHPKVTEEVKAAYVADGVVKVTGVVPETMLSDIAGMAQRELDNPGEWVTDTNPGSATNRLFTSRYRWKTDAVVNRYIYESGVAQIAAALMDSSSARLYFDHLLVKEPRTDAPTPWHQDVPYWPFLGKQICSAWVSVSEVTVAESSLEFVRGSHNWGSYFAPEAFDGSKNWTNDFEGEPAPDIANSRDDYEILGFDVGPGDVIFFSAWILHGAPGNSGSRRRTALSTRWLGDDVTWYPHPGSDPTVTDDLTTSVSGQYPDDDNIFPLVHQT
;
A
#
# COMPACT_ATOMS: atom_id res chain seq x y z
N MET A 1 5.11 21.59 15.21
CA MET A 1 6.15 20.54 15.37
C MET A 1 7.13 20.66 14.21
N LYS A 2 8.35 20.11 14.34
CA LYS A 2 9.25 19.97 13.17
C LYS A 2 8.75 18.77 12.35
N SER A 3 8.78 18.86 11.02
CA SER A 3 8.49 17.70 10.17
C SER A 3 9.62 16.67 10.26
N ALA A 4 9.30 15.40 10.02
CA ALA A 4 10.27 14.34 9.88
C ALA A 4 11.27 14.59 8.75
N SER A 5 12.47 14.04 8.91
CA SER A 5 13.53 14.08 7.89
C SER A 5 14.24 12.73 7.80
N HIS A 6 14.73 12.40 6.61
CA HIS A 6 15.48 11.18 6.39
C HIS A 6 16.52 11.41 5.28
N PRO A 7 17.75 10.88 5.35
CA PRO A 7 18.80 11.14 4.35
C PRO A 7 18.44 10.73 2.91
N LYS A 8 17.51 9.78 2.76
CA LYS A 8 16.99 9.34 1.44
C LYS A 8 15.86 10.23 0.89
N VAL A 9 15.32 11.16 1.69
CA VAL A 9 14.29 12.12 1.28
C VAL A 9 14.99 13.46 1.08
N THR A 10 15.61 13.62 -0.09
CA THR A 10 16.15 14.91 -0.52
C THR A 10 15.01 15.85 -0.91
N GLU A 11 15.32 17.13 -1.12
CA GLU A 11 14.33 18.10 -1.62
C GLU A 11 13.73 17.67 -2.96
N GLU A 12 14.52 17.07 -3.84
CA GLU A 12 14.04 16.56 -5.14
C GLU A 12 13.08 15.38 -4.96
N VAL A 13 13.40 14.43 -4.06
CA VAL A 13 12.53 13.28 -3.77
C VAL A 13 11.20 13.75 -3.15
N LYS A 14 11.27 14.70 -2.20
CA LYS A 14 10.08 15.28 -1.57
C LYS A 14 9.24 16.06 -2.59
N ALA A 15 9.86 16.88 -3.43
CA ALA A 15 9.18 17.63 -4.48
C ALA A 15 8.48 16.70 -5.49
N ALA A 16 9.12 15.60 -5.90
CA ALA A 16 8.52 14.60 -6.77
C ALA A 16 7.29 13.96 -6.13
N TYR A 17 7.38 13.51 -4.87
CA TYR A 17 6.22 12.94 -4.16
C TYR A 17 5.07 13.94 -4.03
N VAL A 18 5.35 15.21 -3.71
CA VAL A 18 4.33 16.25 -3.60
C VAL A 18 3.64 16.53 -4.95
N ALA A 19 4.43 16.64 -6.02
CA ALA A 19 3.92 16.97 -7.35
C ALA A 19 3.18 15.78 -8.01
N ASP A 20 3.77 14.59 -7.94
CA ASP A 20 3.32 13.41 -8.68
C ASP A 20 2.40 12.50 -7.86
N GLY A 21 2.44 12.62 -6.52
CA GLY A 21 1.73 11.77 -5.58
C GLY A 21 2.41 10.42 -5.32
N VAL A 22 3.55 10.18 -5.97
CA VAL A 22 4.33 8.94 -5.91
C VAL A 22 5.81 9.21 -6.11
N VAL A 23 6.67 8.45 -5.45
CA VAL A 23 8.11 8.44 -5.70
C VAL A 23 8.72 7.07 -5.44
N LYS A 24 9.69 6.66 -6.25
CA LYS A 24 10.55 5.51 -5.95
C LYS A 24 11.77 5.96 -5.16
N VAL A 25 12.05 5.29 -4.04
CA VAL A 25 13.29 5.44 -3.27
C VAL A 25 14.08 4.14 -3.33
N THR A 26 15.31 4.21 -3.82
CA THR A 26 16.11 3.00 -4.09
C THR A 26 16.84 2.47 -2.85
N GLY A 27 16.92 1.14 -2.75
CA GLY A 27 17.69 0.44 -1.71
C GLY A 27 17.37 0.92 -0.30
N VAL A 28 16.08 1.04 0.03
CA VAL A 28 15.62 1.35 1.39
C VAL A 28 15.81 0.15 2.29
N VAL A 29 15.48 -1.05 1.80
CA VAL A 29 15.46 -2.27 2.59
C VAL A 29 16.70 -3.13 2.28
N PRO A 30 17.48 -3.55 3.29
CA PRO A 30 18.67 -4.36 3.08
C PRO A 30 18.33 -5.81 2.69
N GLU A 31 19.24 -6.45 1.95
CA GLU A 31 19.10 -7.82 1.43
C GLU A 31 18.74 -8.87 2.50
N THR A 32 19.28 -8.72 3.71
CA THR A 32 18.99 -9.62 4.83
C THR A 32 17.50 -9.59 5.21
N MET A 33 16.89 -8.41 5.25
CA MET A 33 15.47 -8.24 5.54
C MET A 33 14.60 -8.69 4.36
N LEU A 34 15.05 -8.49 3.12
CA LEU A 34 14.36 -9.01 1.93
C LEU A 34 14.31 -10.54 1.94
N SER A 35 15.38 -11.20 2.37
CA SER A 35 15.43 -12.65 2.53
C SER A 35 14.44 -13.14 3.58
N ASP A 36 14.32 -12.43 4.71
CA ASP A 36 13.33 -12.71 5.75
C ASP A 36 11.88 -12.57 5.22
N ILE A 37 11.60 -11.49 4.48
CA ILE A 37 10.28 -11.24 3.87
C ILE A 37 9.96 -12.31 2.81
N ALA A 38 10.92 -12.71 1.98
CA ALA A 38 10.74 -13.78 1.01
C ALA A 38 10.41 -15.12 1.69
N GLY A 39 11.13 -15.43 2.78
CA GLY A 39 10.86 -16.62 3.59
C GLY A 39 9.49 -16.58 4.26
N MET A 40 9.06 -15.41 4.76
CA MET A 40 7.71 -15.20 5.28
C MET A 40 6.65 -15.41 4.19
N ALA A 41 6.85 -14.83 3.00
CA ALA A 41 5.93 -14.99 1.89
C ALA A 41 5.77 -16.47 1.50
N GLN A 42 6.86 -17.24 1.50
CA GLN A 42 6.79 -18.67 1.25
C GLN A 42 6.01 -19.42 2.34
N ARG A 43 6.21 -19.09 3.62
CA ARG A 43 5.44 -19.69 4.73
C ARG A 43 3.94 -19.40 4.60
N GLU A 44 3.56 -18.19 4.22
CA GLU A 44 2.15 -17.83 4.00
C GLU A 44 1.55 -18.54 2.78
N LEU A 45 2.34 -18.78 1.71
CA LEU A 45 1.88 -19.56 0.56
C LEU A 45 1.66 -21.05 0.90
N ASP A 46 2.48 -21.61 1.79
CA ASP A 46 2.44 -23.01 2.21
C ASP A 46 1.38 -23.27 3.29
N ASN A 47 1.21 -22.31 4.21
CA ASN A 47 0.24 -22.37 5.29
C ASN A 47 -0.47 -21.01 5.44
N PRO A 48 -1.48 -20.73 4.59
CA PRO A 48 -2.19 -19.45 4.59
C PRO A 48 -2.84 -19.12 5.92
N GLY A 49 -2.71 -17.85 6.33
CA GLY A 49 -3.36 -17.33 7.54
C GLY A 49 -4.85 -17.00 7.34
N GLU A 50 -5.39 -16.24 8.28
CA GLU A 50 -6.80 -15.84 8.30
C GLU A 50 -7.17 -14.85 7.17
N TRP A 51 -6.38 -13.79 7.00
CA TRP A 51 -6.72 -12.65 6.14
C TRP A 51 -6.15 -12.76 4.73
N VAL A 52 -6.42 -13.88 4.06
CA VAL A 52 -5.80 -14.21 2.77
C VAL A 52 -6.77 -14.16 1.59
N THR A 53 -6.23 -13.95 0.41
CA THR A 53 -6.90 -14.22 -0.87
C THR A 53 -5.95 -15.05 -1.71
N ASP A 54 -6.42 -16.18 -2.24
CA ASP A 54 -5.60 -17.08 -3.05
C ASP A 54 -6.41 -17.57 -4.25
N THR A 55 -6.10 -17.04 -5.43
CA THR A 55 -6.91 -17.30 -6.63
C THR A 55 -6.68 -18.70 -7.21
N ASN A 56 -5.55 -19.34 -6.90
CA ASN A 56 -5.18 -20.64 -7.45
C ASN A 56 -4.20 -21.40 -6.52
N PRO A 57 -4.69 -21.89 -5.37
CA PRO A 57 -3.84 -22.44 -4.31
C PRO A 57 -2.92 -23.57 -4.81
N GLY A 58 -1.65 -23.51 -4.42
CA GLY A 58 -0.62 -24.50 -4.78
C GLY A 58 -0.11 -24.41 -6.22
N SER A 59 -0.69 -23.57 -7.09
CA SER A 59 -0.19 -23.40 -8.44
C SER A 59 1.09 -22.57 -8.49
N ALA A 60 2.05 -23.00 -9.30
CA ALA A 60 3.30 -22.28 -9.58
C ALA A 60 3.16 -21.24 -10.70
N THR A 61 1.99 -21.13 -11.33
CA THR A 61 1.68 -20.12 -12.35
C THR A 61 0.24 -19.66 -12.21
N ASN A 62 -0.09 -18.48 -12.70
CA ASN A 62 -1.44 -17.93 -12.64
C ASN A 62 -2.10 -18.00 -11.25
N ARG A 63 -1.39 -17.46 -10.26
CA ARG A 63 -1.81 -17.41 -8.85
C ARG A 63 -1.49 -16.02 -8.31
N LEU A 64 -2.54 -15.32 -7.90
CA LEU A 64 -2.45 -14.17 -7.03
C LEU A 64 -2.70 -14.65 -5.60
N PHE A 65 -1.74 -14.41 -4.72
CA PHE A 65 -1.87 -14.62 -3.30
C PHE A 65 -1.66 -13.31 -2.57
N THR A 66 -2.55 -12.97 -1.64
CA THR A 66 -2.36 -11.86 -0.72
C THR A 66 -2.64 -12.26 0.72
N SER A 67 -1.99 -11.58 1.66
CA SER A 67 -2.19 -11.75 3.10
C SER A 67 -2.10 -10.38 3.78
N ARG A 68 -2.86 -10.16 4.84
CA ARG A 68 -2.93 -8.86 5.55
C ARG A 68 -2.76 -9.01 7.05
N TYR A 69 -2.44 -7.90 7.72
CA TYR A 69 -2.37 -7.78 9.19
C TYR A 69 -1.34 -8.71 9.86
N ARG A 70 -0.25 -9.03 9.16
CA ARG A 70 0.82 -9.88 9.71
C ARG A 70 1.64 -9.17 10.78
N TRP A 71 1.64 -7.83 10.81
CA TRP A 71 2.32 -7.06 11.84
C TRP A 71 1.90 -7.44 13.27
N LYS A 72 0.68 -7.96 13.47
CA LYS A 72 0.20 -8.38 14.80
C LYS A 72 0.90 -9.62 15.35
N THR A 73 1.43 -10.48 14.48
CA THR A 73 1.90 -11.83 14.86
C THR A 73 3.24 -12.23 14.27
N ASP A 74 3.71 -11.56 13.21
CA ASP A 74 4.92 -11.92 12.50
C ASP A 74 6.09 -10.98 12.83
N ALA A 75 7.16 -11.57 13.38
CA ALA A 75 8.37 -10.84 13.75
C ALA A 75 9.10 -10.24 12.53
N VAL A 76 8.96 -10.83 11.33
CA VAL A 76 9.56 -10.30 10.10
C VAL A 76 8.94 -8.97 9.73
N VAL A 77 7.61 -8.87 9.82
CA VAL A 77 6.88 -7.64 9.49
C VAL A 77 7.15 -6.56 10.54
N ASN A 78 7.17 -6.91 11.83
CA ASN A 78 7.57 -5.98 12.89
C ASN A 78 8.97 -5.42 12.64
N ARG A 79 9.94 -6.29 12.35
CA ARG A 79 11.30 -5.87 12.06
C ARG A 79 11.35 -4.91 10.86
N TYR A 80 10.61 -5.21 9.79
CA TYR A 80 10.48 -4.30 8.65
C TYR A 80 9.91 -2.93 9.04
N ILE A 81 8.81 -2.90 9.79
CA ILE A 81 8.14 -1.67 10.22
C ILE A 81 9.05 -0.78 11.08
N TYR A 82 9.72 -1.36 12.07
CA TYR A 82 10.46 -0.60 13.09
C TYR A 82 11.95 -0.38 12.76
N GLU A 83 12.60 -1.26 12.00
CA GLU A 83 14.06 -1.20 11.77
C GLU A 83 14.48 -0.77 10.36
N SER A 84 13.59 -0.80 9.36
CA SER A 84 13.98 -0.52 7.97
C SER A 84 14.18 0.96 7.63
N GLY A 85 13.68 1.88 8.45
CA GLY A 85 13.62 3.31 8.13
C GLY A 85 12.39 3.73 7.32
N VAL A 86 11.51 2.80 6.95
CA VAL A 86 10.34 3.07 6.09
C VAL A 86 9.36 4.07 6.72
N ALA A 87 9.13 4.00 8.04
CA ALA A 87 8.22 4.90 8.74
C ALA A 87 8.73 6.35 8.75
N GLN A 88 10.04 6.54 8.94
CA GLN A 88 10.72 7.84 8.90
C GLN A 88 10.63 8.46 7.50
N ILE A 89 10.83 7.65 6.46
CA ILE A 89 10.68 8.10 5.07
C ILE A 89 9.24 8.49 4.79
N ALA A 90 8.26 7.66 5.17
CA ALA A 90 6.84 7.97 4.99
C ALA A 90 6.45 9.28 5.69
N ALA A 91 6.84 9.47 6.96
CA ALA A 91 6.60 10.71 7.69
C ALA A 91 7.21 11.92 6.98
N ALA A 92 8.46 11.82 6.52
CA ALA A 92 9.15 12.92 5.83
C ALA A 92 8.49 13.29 4.48
N LEU A 93 8.03 12.29 3.73
CA LEU A 93 7.31 12.48 2.45
C LEU A 93 5.93 13.11 2.66
N MET A 94 5.21 12.69 3.70
CA MET A 94 3.90 13.26 4.06
C MET A 94 4.01 14.67 4.67
N ASP A 95 5.22 15.16 4.96
CA ASP A 95 5.46 16.36 5.77
C ASP A 95 4.81 16.27 7.17
N SER A 96 4.83 15.06 7.73
CA SER A 96 4.27 14.74 9.05
C SER A 96 5.38 14.70 10.10
N SER A 97 5.05 15.06 11.34
CA SER A 97 5.92 14.86 12.50
C SER A 97 5.87 13.44 13.05
N SER A 98 4.86 12.66 12.65
CA SER A 98 4.67 11.27 13.05
C SER A 98 4.34 10.32 11.90
N ALA A 99 4.54 9.02 12.12
CA ALA A 99 3.97 7.96 11.29
C ALA A 99 3.44 6.83 12.18
N ARG A 100 2.13 6.60 12.10
CA ARG A 100 1.45 5.44 12.67
C ARG A 100 1.21 4.39 11.60
N LEU A 101 1.31 3.12 11.96
CA LEU A 101 0.97 2.01 11.06
C LEU A 101 -0.54 1.75 11.10
N TYR A 102 -1.18 1.58 9.95
CA TYR A 102 -2.51 0.97 9.89
C TYR A 102 -2.44 -0.55 9.71
N PHE A 103 -1.93 -1.02 8.56
CA PHE A 103 -1.68 -2.45 8.35
C PHE A 103 -0.61 -2.70 7.28
N ASP A 104 -0.19 -3.96 7.21
CA ASP A 104 0.65 -4.52 6.16
C ASP A 104 -0.13 -5.46 5.24
N HIS A 105 0.29 -5.52 3.98
CA HIS A 105 -0.30 -6.32 2.92
C HIS A 105 0.83 -7.00 2.14
N LEU A 106 0.93 -8.32 2.27
CA LEU A 106 1.78 -9.16 1.43
C LEU A 106 1.07 -9.40 0.09
N LEU A 107 1.77 -9.21 -1.02
CA LEU A 107 1.25 -9.45 -2.36
C LEU A 107 2.23 -10.30 -3.18
N VAL A 108 1.76 -11.48 -3.59
CA VAL A 108 2.50 -12.41 -4.44
C VAL A 108 1.72 -12.65 -5.73
N LYS A 109 2.36 -12.41 -6.88
CA LYS A 109 1.87 -12.86 -8.18
C LYS A 109 2.85 -13.88 -8.76
N GLU A 110 2.44 -15.13 -8.87
CA GLU A 110 3.22 -16.15 -9.57
C GLU A 110 3.38 -15.80 -11.06
N PRO A 111 4.35 -16.41 -11.77
CA PRO A 111 4.49 -16.21 -13.21
C PRO A 111 3.19 -16.41 -13.97
N ARG A 112 3.00 -15.64 -15.06
CA ARG A 112 1.84 -15.76 -15.96
C ARG A 112 0.50 -15.62 -15.25
N THR A 113 0.42 -14.69 -14.29
CA THR A 113 -0.82 -14.37 -13.59
C THR A 113 -1.60 -13.31 -14.32
N ASP A 114 -2.79 -13.64 -14.82
CA ASP A 114 -3.60 -12.70 -15.60
C ASP A 114 -4.33 -11.68 -14.72
N ALA A 115 -4.54 -12.00 -13.43
CA ALA A 115 -5.28 -11.18 -12.49
C ALA A 115 -4.63 -9.79 -12.30
N PRO A 116 -5.24 -8.70 -12.82
CA PRO A 116 -4.75 -7.35 -12.58
C PRO A 116 -5.12 -6.89 -11.17
N THR A 117 -4.49 -5.81 -10.73
CA THR A 117 -5.01 -4.97 -9.66
C THR A 117 -5.72 -3.79 -10.36
N PRO A 118 -7.05 -3.66 -10.26
CA PRO A 118 -7.80 -2.59 -10.92
C PRO A 118 -7.31 -1.20 -10.53
N TRP A 119 -7.61 -0.20 -11.37
CA TRP A 119 -7.34 1.20 -11.05
C TRP A 119 -8.23 1.67 -9.90
N HIS A 120 -7.63 2.18 -8.84
CA HIS A 120 -8.34 2.62 -7.65
C HIS A 120 -7.57 3.70 -6.87
N GLN A 121 -8.28 4.39 -5.99
CA GLN A 121 -7.68 5.08 -4.85
C GLN A 121 -7.69 4.14 -3.65
N ASP A 122 -6.70 4.27 -2.79
CA ASP A 122 -6.54 3.47 -1.57
C ASP A 122 -7.43 4.04 -0.43
N VAL A 123 -7.54 5.38 -0.34
CA VAL A 123 -8.27 6.09 0.73
C VAL A 123 -9.73 5.66 0.97
N PRO A 124 -10.60 5.45 -0.05
CA PRO A 124 -12.00 5.07 0.20
C PRO A 124 -12.16 3.67 0.79
N TYR A 125 -11.13 2.83 0.73
CA TYR A 125 -11.18 1.50 1.32
C TYR A 125 -10.95 1.52 2.82
N TRP A 126 -10.48 2.62 3.42
CA TRP A 126 -10.02 2.61 4.81
C TRP A 126 -10.84 3.53 5.70
N PRO A 127 -10.96 3.22 7.01
CA PRO A 127 -11.70 4.03 7.96
C PRO A 127 -10.91 5.28 8.39
N PHE A 128 -10.35 6.02 7.43
CA PHE A 128 -9.54 7.22 7.67
C PHE A 128 -9.84 8.32 6.66
N LEU A 129 -9.76 9.56 7.14
CA LEU A 129 -9.80 10.75 6.30
C LEU A 129 -8.59 11.64 6.63
N GLY A 130 -8.02 12.30 5.64
CA GLY A 130 -6.79 13.09 5.77
C GLY A 130 -5.94 12.99 4.51
N LYS A 131 -4.98 13.88 4.31
CA LYS A 131 -4.07 13.87 3.15
C LYS A 131 -2.73 13.20 3.45
N GLN A 132 -2.32 13.15 4.72
CA GLN A 132 -1.11 12.49 5.17
C GLN A 132 -1.35 10.99 5.36
N ILE A 133 -1.73 10.30 4.28
CA ILE A 133 -1.85 8.85 4.23
C ILE A 133 -0.97 8.33 3.10
N CYS A 134 0.03 7.51 3.45
CA CYS A 134 1.03 7.03 2.51
C CYS A 134 1.13 5.50 2.53
N SER A 135 1.11 4.91 1.34
CA SER A 135 1.46 3.52 1.11
C SER A 135 2.96 3.41 0.81
N ALA A 136 3.64 2.44 1.42
CA ALA A 136 5.02 2.11 1.13
C ALA A 136 5.09 0.67 0.61
N TRP A 137 5.40 0.49 -0.68
CA TRP A 137 5.44 -0.82 -1.34
C TRP A 137 6.90 -1.21 -1.60
N VAL A 138 7.43 -2.16 -0.81
CA VAL A 138 8.78 -2.70 -1.02
C VAL A 138 8.73 -3.86 -2.01
N SER A 139 9.58 -3.80 -3.03
CA SER A 139 9.79 -4.93 -3.92
C SER A 139 10.77 -5.92 -3.30
N VAL A 140 10.41 -7.20 -3.25
CA VAL A 140 11.31 -8.30 -2.83
C VAL A 140 11.95 -8.97 -4.05
N SER A 141 11.32 -8.83 -5.21
CA SER A 141 11.80 -9.30 -6.51
C SER A 141 12.17 -8.11 -7.41
N GLU A 142 12.95 -8.38 -8.44
CA GLU A 142 13.07 -7.44 -9.56
C GLU A 142 11.77 -7.48 -10.39
N VAL A 143 11.22 -6.31 -10.72
CA VAL A 143 9.96 -6.18 -11.45
C VAL A 143 10.03 -4.99 -12.40
N THR A 144 9.66 -5.21 -13.65
CA THR A 144 9.52 -4.12 -14.62
C THR A 144 8.07 -3.65 -14.75
N VAL A 145 7.87 -2.42 -15.20
CA VAL A 145 6.55 -1.84 -15.50
C VAL A 145 5.82 -2.69 -16.53
N ALA A 146 6.51 -3.12 -17.58
CA ALA A 146 5.93 -3.93 -18.64
C ALA A 146 5.44 -5.32 -18.16
N GLU A 147 5.99 -5.83 -17.06
CA GLU A 147 5.68 -7.17 -16.56
C GLU A 147 4.63 -7.19 -15.46
N SER A 148 4.82 -6.42 -14.38
CA SER A 148 3.96 -6.50 -13.18
C SER A 148 4.08 -5.34 -12.17
N SER A 149 4.88 -4.30 -12.45
CA SER A 149 5.05 -3.19 -11.49
C SER A 149 3.78 -2.34 -11.38
N LEU A 150 3.72 -1.51 -10.33
CA LEU A 150 2.63 -0.55 -10.13
C LEU A 150 2.68 0.56 -11.19
N GLU A 151 1.50 1.00 -11.62
CA GLU A 151 1.28 2.17 -12.45
C GLU A 151 0.43 3.21 -11.70
N PHE A 152 0.62 4.49 -12.01
CA PHE A 152 0.02 5.62 -11.30
C PHE A 152 -0.40 6.71 -12.27
N VAL A 153 -1.54 7.37 -12.04
CA VAL A 153 -1.87 8.59 -12.79
C VAL A 153 -1.21 9.77 -12.09
N ARG A 154 -0.22 10.40 -12.75
CA ARG A 154 0.55 11.53 -12.18
C ARG A 154 -0.38 12.62 -11.65
N GLY A 155 -0.18 13.03 -10.40
CA GLY A 155 -0.89 14.17 -9.81
C GLY A 155 -2.36 13.91 -9.46
N SER A 156 -2.88 12.69 -9.67
CA SER A 156 -4.29 12.38 -9.43
C SER A 156 -4.70 12.47 -7.96
N HIS A 157 -3.75 12.41 -7.02
CA HIS A 157 -3.98 12.66 -5.60
C HIS A 157 -4.52 14.07 -5.29
N ASN A 158 -4.31 15.02 -6.20
CA ASN A 158 -4.75 16.42 -6.06
C ASN A 158 -6.05 16.75 -6.79
N TRP A 159 -6.72 15.78 -7.44
CA TRP A 159 -7.95 16.05 -8.19
C TRP A 159 -9.15 16.44 -7.31
N GLY A 160 -9.07 16.17 -6.00
CA GLY A 160 -10.19 16.38 -5.08
C GLY A 160 -11.32 15.37 -5.24
N SER A 161 -11.14 14.36 -6.10
CA SER A 161 -12.06 13.24 -6.28
C SER A 161 -11.91 12.20 -5.18
N TYR A 162 -13.04 11.62 -4.76
CA TYR A 162 -13.14 10.52 -3.81
C TYR A 162 -13.95 9.40 -4.47
N PHE A 163 -13.27 8.51 -5.17
CA PHE A 163 -13.93 7.47 -5.96
C PHE A 163 -14.41 6.33 -5.07
N ALA A 164 -15.52 5.70 -5.45
CA ALA A 164 -16.10 4.57 -4.73
C ALA A 164 -15.13 3.38 -4.71
N PRO A 165 -15.00 2.68 -3.57
CA PRO A 165 -14.25 1.43 -3.51
C PRO A 165 -15.04 0.32 -4.22
N GLU A 166 -14.32 -0.57 -4.89
CA GLU A 166 -14.87 -1.71 -5.61
C GLU A 166 -14.23 -3.03 -5.19
N ALA A 167 -14.99 -4.12 -5.26
CA ALA A 167 -14.48 -5.47 -5.15
C ALA A 167 -13.59 -5.81 -6.36
N PHE A 168 -12.34 -6.18 -6.12
CA PHE A 168 -11.39 -6.46 -7.21
C PHE A 168 -11.68 -7.73 -8.01
N ASP A 169 -12.51 -8.62 -7.49
CA ASP A 169 -12.98 -9.82 -8.19
C ASP A 169 -14.39 -9.63 -8.79
N GLY A 170 -14.96 -8.42 -8.71
CA GLY A 170 -16.32 -8.12 -9.15
C GLY A 170 -17.42 -8.77 -8.31
N SER A 171 -17.07 -9.40 -7.17
CA SER A 171 -18.05 -9.95 -6.25
C SER A 171 -18.82 -8.85 -5.53
N LYS A 172 -19.99 -9.21 -4.98
CA LYS A 172 -20.65 -8.33 -4.00
C LYS A 172 -19.97 -8.50 -2.65
N ASN A 173 -19.48 -7.42 -2.06
CA ASN A 173 -18.87 -7.40 -0.74
C ASN A 173 -19.21 -6.10 0.02
N TRP A 174 -18.48 -5.80 1.08
CA TRP A 174 -18.70 -4.63 1.94
C TRP A 174 -18.59 -3.29 1.20
N THR A 175 -17.87 -3.20 0.07
CA THR A 175 -17.75 -1.94 -0.68
C THR A 175 -19.06 -1.55 -1.38
N ASN A 176 -20.02 -2.47 -1.54
CA ASN A 176 -21.29 -2.18 -2.22
C ASN A 176 -22.21 -1.22 -1.46
N ASP A 177 -21.99 -1.05 -0.16
CA ASP A 177 -22.77 -0.11 0.65
C ASP A 177 -22.25 1.34 0.50
N PHE A 178 -21.14 1.53 -0.23
CA PHE A 178 -20.62 2.86 -0.55
C PHE A 178 -21.39 3.49 -1.72
N GLU A 179 -21.88 4.72 -1.50
CA GLU A 179 -22.48 5.53 -2.57
C GLU A 179 -21.48 6.59 -3.05
N GLY A 180 -21.02 6.50 -4.30
CA GLY A 180 -20.13 7.49 -4.90
C GLY A 180 -19.83 7.23 -6.37
N GLU A 181 -18.99 8.09 -6.95
CA GLU A 181 -18.58 7.98 -8.35
C GLU A 181 -17.53 6.88 -8.52
N PRO A 182 -17.65 5.99 -9.52
CA PRO A 182 -16.63 4.98 -9.78
C PRO A 182 -15.33 5.65 -10.23
N ALA A 183 -14.21 4.95 -10.04
CA ALA A 183 -12.93 5.40 -10.60
C ALA A 183 -13.04 5.50 -12.14
N PRO A 184 -12.38 6.47 -12.77
CA PRO A 184 -12.34 6.57 -14.23
C PRO A 184 -11.73 5.30 -14.83
N ASP A 185 -12.20 4.92 -16.02
CA ASP A 185 -11.68 3.77 -16.76
C ASP A 185 -10.32 4.08 -17.41
N ILE A 186 -9.28 4.20 -16.57
CA ILE A 186 -7.92 4.50 -16.99
C ILE A 186 -7.41 3.43 -17.96
N ALA A 187 -7.83 2.16 -17.79
CA ALA A 187 -7.36 1.04 -18.60
C ALA A 187 -7.76 1.19 -20.08
N ASN A 188 -8.96 1.70 -20.37
CA ASN A 188 -9.44 1.91 -21.72
C ASN A 188 -9.20 3.33 -22.27
N SER A 189 -8.80 4.28 -21.41
CA SER A 189 -8.56 5.68 -21.78
C SER A 189 -7.14 6.15 -21.45
N ARG A 190 -6.13 5.27 -21.57
CA ARG A 190 -4.75 5.55 -21.14
C ARG A 190 -4.15 6.82 -21.75
N ASP A 191 -4.50 7.14 -23.00
CA ASP A 191 -3.99 8.31 -23.72
C ASP A 191 -4.47 9.66 -23.13
N ASP A 192 -5.51 9.63 -22.28
CA ASP A 192 -6.02 10.82 -21.59
C ASP A 192 -5.23 11.17 -20.33
N TYR A 193 -4.28 10.30 -19.92
CA TYR A 193 -3.58 10.40 -18.65
C TYR A 193 -2.07 10.31 -18.81
N GLU A 194 -1.34 11.06 -17.99
CA GLU A 194 0.09 10.83 -17.82
C GLU A 194 0.30 9.70 -16.80
N ILE A 195 0.58 8.50 -17.31
CA ILE A 195 0.80 7.30 -16.49
C ILE A 195 2.28 7.15 -16.14
N LEU A 196 2.57 7.08 -14.86
CA LEU A 196 3.89 6.77 -14.31
C LEU A 196 3.98 5.30 -13.93
N GLY A 197 5.15 4.72 -14.13
CA GLY A 197 5.51 3.40 -13.63
C GLY A 197 6.98 3.37 -13.26
N PHE A 198 7.35 2.47 -12.35
CA PHE A 198 8.73 2.33 -11.91
C PHE A 198 9.21 0.89 -12.07
N ASP A 199 10.29 0.69 -12.81
CA ASP A 199 11.09 -0.52 -12.69
C ASP A 199 11.76 -0.51 -11.31
N VAL A 200 11.69 -1.64 -10.62
CA VAL A 200 12.12 -1.80 -9.23
C VAL A 200 13.04 -3.01 -9.07
N GLY A 201 14.11 -2.81 -8.33
CA GLY A 201 14.94 -3.90 -7.83
C GLY A 201 14.51 -4.34 -6.42
N PRO A 202 15.01 -5.49 -5.93
CA PRO A 202 14.85 -5.90 -4.54
C PRO A 202 15.32 -4.78 -3.59
N GLY A 203 14.46 -4.37 -2.66
CA GLY A 203 14.75 -3.35 -1.65
C GLY A 203 14.43 -1.92 -2.06
N ASP A 204 14.05 -1.70 -3.32
CA ASP A 204 13.42 -0.44 -3.74
C ASP A 204 12.02 -0.36 -3.15
N VAL A 205 11.62 0.86 -2.78
CA VAL A 205 10.29 1.15 -2.24
C VAL A 205 9.62 2.22 -3.08
N ILE A 206 8.40 1.95 -3.51
CA ILE A 206 7.51 2.96 -4.09
C ILE A 206 6.64 3.51 -2.96
N PHE A 207 6.79 4.80 -2.67
CA PHE A 207 5.95 5.52 -1.73
C PHE A 207 4.90 6.30 -2.51
N PHE A 208 3.64 6.18 -2.14
CA PHE A 208 2.56 6.85 -2.83
C PHE A 208 1.42 7.26 -1.90
N SER A 209 0.77 8.38 -2.22
CA SER A 209 -0.37 8.87 -1.46
C SER A 209 -1.57 7.92 -1.60
N ALA A 210 -2.34 7.71 -0.54
CA ALA A 210 -3.59 6.94 -0.61
C ALA A 210 -4.64 7.53 -1.58
N TRP A 211 -4.46 8.79 -1.98
CA TRP A 211 -5.35 9.52 -2.88
C TRP A 211 -4.99 9.36 -4.36
N ILE A 212 -3.82 8.81 -4.70
CA ILE A 212 -3.43 8.65 -6.09
C ILE A 212 -4.18 7.48 -6.73
N LEU A 213 -4.66 7.68 -7.95
CA LEU A 213 -5.14 6.58 -8.78
C LEU A 213 -3.95 5.71 -9.18
N HIS A 214 -4.04 4.42 -8.86
CA HIS A 214 -3.01 3.45 -9.17
C HIS A 214 -3.59 2.09 -9.46
N GLY A 215 -2.82 1.27 -10.17
CA GLY A 215 -3.18 -0.08 -10.54
C GLY A 215 -1.94 -0.92 -10.82
N ALA A 216 -2.15 -2.18 -11.17
CA ALA A 216 -1.07 -3.04 -11.63
C ALA A 216 -1.61 -4.01 -12.68
N PRO A 217 -0.86 -4.28 -13.77
CA PRO A 217 -1.22 -5.38 -14.65
C PRO A 217 -1.12 -6.72 -13.91
N GLY A 218 -1.40 -7.81 -14.62
CA GLY A 218 -1.03 -9.15 -14.20
C GLY A 218 0.48 -9.30 -13.95
N ASN A 219 0.97 -10.53 -13.87
CA ASN A 219 2.38 -10.84 -13.98
C ASN A 219 2.60 -11.62 -15.27
N SER A 220 2.94 -10.91 -16.35
CA SER A 220 3.23 -11.54 -17.65
C SER A 220 4.61 -12.19 -17.70
N GLY A 221 5.47 -11.88 -16.72
CA GLY A 221 6.83 -12.36 -16.60
C GLY A 221 6.95 -13.85 -16.24
N SER A 222 8.20 -14.32 -16.26
CA SER A 222 8.57 -15.72 -15.95
C SER A 222 8.98 -15.95 -14.49
N ARG A 223 9.05 -14.88 -13.68
CA ARG A 223 9.44 -14.92 -12.27
C ARG A 223 8.27 -14.52 -11.38
N ARG A 224 8.24 -15.07 -10.16
CA ARG A 224 7.31 -14.62 -9.11
C ARG A 224 7.60 -13.16 -8.77
N ARG A 225 6.54 -12.36 -8.67
CA ARG A 225 6.60 -11.02 -8.09
C ARG A 225 6.17 -11.09 -6.64
N THR A 226 7.03 -10.67 -5.71
CA THR A 226 6.72 -10.59 -4.28
C THR A 226 6.92 -9.17 -3.79
N ALA A 227 5.95 -8.65 -3.06
CA ALA A 227 6.04 -7.35 -2.41
C ALA A 227 5.35 -7.34 -1.06
N LEU A 228 5.85 -6.50 -0.15
CA LEU A 228 5.20 -6.17 1.10
C LEU A 228 4.83 -4.70 1.04
N SER A 229 3.61 -4.36 1.45
CA SER A 229 3.13 -2.99 1.41
C SER A 229 2.57 -2.58 2.76
N THR A 230 2.98 -1.43 3.29
CA THR A 230 2.48 -0.89 4.57
C THR A 230 1.75 0.42 4.38
N ARG A 231 0.78 0.69 5.24
CA ARG A 231 -0.03 1.93 5.24
C ARG A 231 0.31 2.79 6.44
N TRP A 232 0.66 4.05 6.19
CA TRP A 232 1.15 5.00 7.16
C TRP A 232 0.20 6.19 7.31
N LEU A 233 -0.10 6.55 8.55
CA LEU A 233 -0.96 7.67 8.92
C LEU A 233 -0.10 8.78 9.52
N GLY A 234 -0.24 10.00 9.00
CA GLY A 234 0.39 11.21 9.52
C GLY A 234 -0.57 12.05 10.38
N ASP A 235 -0.12 13.24 10.74
CA ASP A 235 -0.72 14.09 11.77
C ASP A 235 -2.14 14.60 11.45
N ASP A 236 -2.49 14.75 10.16
CA ASP A 236 -3.81 15.26 9.73
C ASP A 236 -4.91 14.19 9.65
N VAL A 237 -4.56 12.93 9.89
CA VAL A 237 -5.47 11.81 9.71
C VAL A 237 -6.47 11.72 10.86
N THR A 238 -7.73 11.51 10.54
CA THR A 238 -8.81 11.25 11.50
C THR A 238 -9.41 9.87 11.29
N TRP A 239 -9.77 9.19 12.37
CA TRP A 239 -10.64 8.01 12.34
C TRP A 239 -11.99 8.37 11.68
N TYR A 240 -12.34 7.68 10.60
CA TYR A 240 -13.50 7.98 9.78
C TYR A 240 -14.11 6.69 9.21
N PRO A 241 -14.74 5.85 10.04
CA PRO A 241 -15.45 4.67 9.56
C PRO A 241 -16.69 5.08 8.77
N HIS A 242 -16.93 4.42 7.64
CA HIS A 242 -18.08 4.70 6.78
C HIS A 242 -18.56 3.41 6.09
N PRO A 243 -19.80 3.37 5.56
CA PRO A 243 -20.24 2.26 4.73
C PRO A 243 -19.25 2.01 3.59
N GLY A 244 -18.82 0.77 3.42
CA GLY A 244 -17.82 0.41 2.41
C GLY A 244 -16.36 0.71 2.74
N SER A 245 -16.00 1.10 3.97
CA SER A 245 -14.62 1.03 4.46
C SER A 245 -14.29 -0.38 4.98
N ASP A 246 -12.99 -0.69 5.10
CA ASP A 246 -12.46 -1.97 5.54
C ASP A 246 -13.12 -2.44 6.86
N PRO A 247 -13.82 -3.59 6.86
CA PRO A 247 -14.53 -4.08 8.04
C PRO A 247 -13.61 -4.77 9.05
N THR A 248 -12.31 -4.89 8.79
CA THR A 248 -11.38 -5.64 9.65
C THR A 248 -11.04 -4.88 10.94
N VAL A 249 -11.11 -3.54 10.90
CA VAL A 249 -10.94 -2.69 12.09
C VAL A 249 -12.19 -1.83 12.20
N THR A 250 -12.99 -2.07 13.24
CA THR A 250 -14.26 -1.40 13.50
C THR A 250 -14.18 -0.57 14.79
N ASP A 251 -15.21 0.23 15.06
CA ASP A 251 -15.33 1.04 16.29
C ASP A 251 -15.19 0.22 17.57
N ASP A 252 -15.60 -1.06 17.57
CA ASP A 252 -15.50 -1.93 18.76
C ASP A 252 -14.06 -2.40 19.04
N LEU A 253 -13.16 -2.28 18.07
CA LEU A 253 -11.78 -2.77 18.17
C LEU A 253 -10.77 -1.68 18.55
N THR A 254 -11.15 -0.40 18.48
CA THR A 254 -10.26 0.72 18.78
C THR A 254 -10.85 1.69 19.79
N THR A 255 -10.01 2.39 20.53
CA THR A 255 -10.42 3.53 21.37
C THR A 255 -10.58 4.83 20.58
N SER A 256 -10.31 4.81 19.27
CA SER A 256 -10.39 5.99 18.40
C SER A 256 -11.83 6.50 18.27
N VAL A 257 -12.01 7.82 18.31
CA VAL A 257 -13.33 8.47 18.17
C VAL A 257 -13.45 9.05 16.78
N SER A 258 -14.60 8.85 16.12
CA SER A 258 -14.83 9.37 14.76
C SER A 258 -14.61 10.88 14.69
N GLY A 259 -13.83 11.32 13.69
CA GLY A 259 -13.39 12.70 13.51
C GLY A 259 -12.18 13.13 14.36
N GLN A 260 -11.60 12.22 15.16
CA GLN A 260 -10.39 12.48 15.94
C GLN A 260 -9.18 11.73 15.39
N TYR A 261 -7.99 12.18 15.77
CA TYR A 261 -6.74 11.51 15.41
C TYR A 261 -6.70 10.09 16.00
N PRO A 262 -6.34 9.05 15.22
CA PRO A 262 -6.39 7.65 15.66
C PRO A 262 -5.17 7.28 16.51
N ASP A 263 -5.16 7.69 17.78
CA ASP A 263 -4.03 7.53 18.72
C ASP A 263 -4.03 6.23 19.54
N ASP A 264 -4.75 5.21 19.10
CA ASP A 264 -4.77 3.90 19.75
C ASP A 264 -3.54 3.05 19.37
N ASP A 265 -2.52 3.05 20.22
CA ASP A 265 -1.26 2.32 19.98
C ASP A 265 -1.43 0.79 19.84
N ASN A 266 -2.55 0.21 20.29
CA ASN A 266 -2.78 -1.23 20.15
C ASN A 266 -3.27 -1.62 18.75
N ILE A 267 -3.86 -0.67 18.03
CA ILE A 267 -4.45 -0.89 16.70
C ILE A 267 -3.67 -0.12 15.63
N PHE A 268 -3.21 1.09 15.95
CA PHE A 268 -2.47 2.00 15.08
C PHE A 268 -1.15 2.44 15.74
N PRO A 269 -0.19 1.52 15.95
CA PRO A 269 1.00 1.81 16.74
C PRO A 269 1.80 2.99 16.18
N LEU A 270 2.24 3.88 17.07
CA LEU A 270 3.19 4.94 16.75
C LEU A 270 4.57 4.34 16.49
N VAL A 271 5.06 4.47 15.25
CA VAL A 271 6.35 3.90 14.83
C VAL A 271 7.44 4.95 14.76
N HIS A 272 7.09 6.18 14.39
CA HIS A 272 8.02 7.29 14.32
C HIS A 272 7.39 8.60 14.82
N GLN A 273 8.20 9.41 15.52
CA GLN A 273 7.90 10.78 15.91
C GLN A 273 9.20 11.59 16.02
N THR A 274 9.16 12.88 15.65
CA THR A 274 10.28 13.85 15.78
C THR A 274 10.23 14.73 17.02
#